data_AF-A0A5C2RKR0-F1
#
_entry.id   AF-A0A5C2RKR0-F1
#
_cell.length_a   1.000
_cell.length_b   1.000
_cell.length_c   1.000
_cell.angle_alpha   90.00
_cell.angle_beta   90.00
_cell.angle_gamma   90.00
#
_symmetry.space_group_name_H-M   'P 1'
#
loop_
_entity.id
_entity.type
_entity.pdbx_description
1 polymer ?
#
loop_
_entity_poly.entity_id
_entity_poly.type
_entity_poly.pdbx_seq_one_letter_code
_entity_poly.pdbx_strand_id
1 'polypeptide(L)'
;MYDSISSCVIPELNPSSSHFHVSVILKGRHRSVRTAAMIDSGATALFISRRFVRKHNVFLHPLPRDIPLYNIDGSKNTAGSITHFVRLQLSMGDYVE
;
A
#
# COMPACT_ATOMS: atom_id res chain seq x y z
N MET A 1 21.14 -12.34 -17.94
CA MET A 1 20.16 -11.41 -18.51
C MET A 1 19.82 -10.44 -17.39
N TYR A 2 20.44 -9.26 -17.38
CA TYR A 2 20.24 -8.30 -16.29
C TYR A 2 18.88 -7.63 -16.49
N ASP A 3 18.06 -7.64 -15.44
CA ASP A 3 16.77 -6.96 -15.43
C ASP A 3 17.01 -5.48 -15.72
N SER A 4 16.27 -4.93 -16.68
CA SER A 4 16.44 -3.52 -17.05
C SER A 4 15.90 -2.68 -15.89
N ILE A 5 16.79 -1.97 -15.17
CA ILE A 5 16.37 -1.07 -14.11
C ILE A 5 15.55 0.05 -14.75
N SER A 6 14.23 -0.01 -14.57
CA SER A 6 13.33 1.11 -14.86
C SER A 6 13.34 2.05 -13.67
N SER A 7 13.52 3.35 -13.92
CA SER A 7 13.43 4.39 -12.91
C SER A 7 12.43 5.46 -13.35
N CYS A 8 11.74 6.04 -12.37
CA CYS A 8 10.89 7.21 -12.59
C CYS A 8 11.12 8.21 -11.46
N VAL A 9 10.87 9.48 -11.74
CA VAL A 9 10.91 10.56 -10.74
C VAL A 9 9.47 10.94 -10.42
N ILE A 10 9.09 10.73 -9.15
CA ILE A 10 7.75 11.06 -8.66
C ILE A 10 7.90 12.09 -7.55
N PRO A 11 7.14 13.21 -7.59
CA PRO A 11 7.24 14.23 -6.56
C PRO A 11 6.71 13.72 -5.22
N GLU A 12 7.44 14.02 -4.16
CA GLU A 12 6.97 13.84 -2.79
C GLU A 12 5.81 14.80 -2.50
N LEU A 13 4.79 14.32 -1.79
CA LEU A 13 3.60 15.10 -1.47
C LEU A 13 3.75 16.05 -0.28
N ASN A 14 4.66 15.75 0.65
CA ASN A 14 4.86 16.56 1.84
C ASN A 14 6.32 16.49 2.32
N PRO A 15 7.19 17.40 1.87
CA PRO A 15 8.61 17.43 2.27
C PRO A 15 8.85 17.70 3.76
N SER A 16 7.81 18.16 4.49
CA SER A 16 7.87 18.37 5.93
C SER A 16 7.47 17.13 6.74
N SER A 17 7.06 16.06 6.07
CA SER A 17 6.74 14.76 6.69
C SER A 17 8.04 14.03 7.07
N SER A 18 8.01 13.26 8.16
CA SER A 18 9.10 12.33 8.49
C SER A 18 9.17 11.10 7.57
N HIS A 19 8.18 10.94 6.70
CA HIS A 19 8.07 9.83 5.76
C HIS A 19 7.77 10.32 4.35
N PHE A 20 8.38 9.66 3.37
CA PHE A 20 8.13 9.90 1.95
C PHE A 20 6.75 9.41 1.55
N HIS A 21 5.97 10.31 0.96
CA HIS A 21 4.65 9.99 0.43
C HIS A 21 4.56 10.36 -1.04
N VAL A 22 3.99 9.46 -1.84
CA VAL A 22 3.78 9.64 -3.26
C VAL A 22 2.29 9.62 -3.59
N SER A 23 1.87 10.36 -4.62
CA SER A 23 0.48 10.32 -5.11
C SER A 23 0.26 9.04 -5.89
N VAL A 24 -0.70 8.24 -5.44
CA VAL A 24 -1.18 7.06 -6.15
C VAL A 24 -2.66 7.18 -6.48
N ILE A 25 -3.09 6.46 -7.50
CA ILE A 25 -4.50 6.21 -7.78
C ILE A 25 -4.77 4.74 -7.48
N LEU A 26 -5.73 4.47 -6.60
CA LEU A 26 -6.25 3.14 -6.34
C LEU A 26 -7.58 2.98 -7.06
N LYS A 27 -7.64 2.05 -8.03
CA LYS A 27 -8.83 1.78 -8.83
C LYS A 27 -9.43 0.43 -8.47
N GLY A 28 -10.69 0.46 -8.04
CA GLY A 28 -11.55 -0.72 -7.93
C GLY A 28 -12.46 -0.86 -9.16
N ARG A 29 -13.47 -1.74 -9.08
CA ARG A 29 -14.36 -2.05 -10.21
C ARG A 29 -15.12 -0.83 -10.76
N HIS A 30 -15.57 0.05 -9.88
CA HIS A 30 -16.51 1.15 -10.21
C HIS A 30 -16.01 2.53 -9.82
N ARG A 31 -14.88 2.61 -9.14
CA ARG A 31 -14.38 3.86 -8.56
C ARG A 31 -12.86 3.87 -8.50
N SER A 32 -12.32 5.07 -8.60
CA SER A 32 -10.91 5.36 -8.36
C SER A 32 -10.77 6.42 -7.30
N VAL A 33 -9.72 6.32 -6.48
CA VAL A 33 -9.41 7.30 -5.45
C VAL A 33 -7.95 7.69 -5.59
N ARG A 34 -7.69 8.99 -5.74
CA ARG A 34 -6.33 9.54 -5.60
C ARG A 34 -6.02 9.69 -4.11
N THR A 35 -4.90 9.15 -3.65
CA THR A 35 -4.46 9.19 -2.26
C THR A 35 -2.93 9.25 -2.16
N ALA A 36 -2.42 9.56 -0.98
CA ALA A 36 -1.02 9.38 -0.65
C ALA A 36 -0.75 7.92 -0.27
N ALA A 37 0.33 7.34 -0.79
CA ALA A 37 0.94 6.10 -0.30
C ALA A 37 2.30 6.43 0.32
N MET A 38 2.61 5.82 1.47
CA MET A 38 3.91 5.95 2.11
C MET A 38 4.89 4.96 1.49
N ILE A 39 6.12 5.39 1.21
CA ILE A 39 7.19 4.50 0.76
C ILE A 39 7.87 3.91 1.99
N ASP A 40 7.90 2.59 2.07
CA ASP A 40 8.53 1.85 3.16
C ASP A 40 9.41 0.73 2.58
N SER A 41 10.73 0.97 2.56
CA SER A 41 11.70 -0.03 2.08
C SER A 41 11.87 -1.21 3.04
N GLY A 42 11.34 -1.12 4.26
CA GLY A 42 11.33 -2.22 5.24
C GLY A 42 10.10 -3.12 5.13
N ALA A 43 9.09 -2.73 4.35
CA ALA A 43 7.89 -3.52 4.14
C ALA A 43 8.14 -4.67 3.16
N THR A 44 7.72 -5.89 3.53
CA THR A 44 7.84 -7.08 2.67
C THR A 44 6.72 -7.24 1.66
N ALA A 45 5.66 -6.44 1.77
CA ALA A 45 4.47 -6.47 0.93
C ALA A 45 3.78 -5.10 0.89
N LEU A 46 2.78 -4.97 0.03
CA LEU A 46 1.88 -3.81 0.02
C LEU A 46 0.83 -3.93 1.12
N PHE A 47 0.71 -2.87 1.93
CA PHE A 47 -0.28 -2.79 3.00
C PHE A 47 -1.28 -1.66 2.73
N ILE A 48 -2.54 -1.89 3.10
CA ILE A 48 -3.60 -0.89 3.02
C ILE A 48 -4.23 -0.67 4.40
N SER A 49 -4.36 0.58 4.81
CA SER A 49 -4.90 0.88 6.15
C SER A 49 -6.38 0.50 6.27
N ARG A 50 -6.77 -0.05 7.42
CA ARG A 50 -8.19 -0.32 7.76
C ARG A 50 -9.05 0.95 7.68
N ARG A 51 -8.46 2.12 8.00
CA ARG A 51 -9.13 3.42 7.89
C ARG A 51 -9.48 3.74 6.44
N PHE A 52 -8.57 3.53 5.49
CA PHE A 52 -8.83 3.75 4.07
C PHE A 52 -9.93 2.81 3.57
N VAL A 53 -9.82 1.52 3.87
CA VAL A 53 -10.81 0.50 3.48
C VAL A 53 -12.21 0.88 3.96
N ARG A 54 -12.36 1.26 5.23
CA ARG A 54 -13.65 1.67 5.80
C ARG A 54 -14.17 2.96 5.18
N LYS A 55 -13.32 3.98 5.04
CA LYS A 55 -13.71 5.28 4.46
C LYS A 55 -14.23 5.13 3.04
N HIS A 56 -13.62 4.25 2.25
CA HIS A 56 -13.94 4.06 0.84
C HIS A 56 -14.79 2.81 0.58
N ASN A 57 -15.34 2.16 1.61
CA ASN A 57 -16.18 0.96 1.49
C ASN A 57 -15.56 -0.10 0.55
N VAL A 58 -14.25 -0.33 0.64
CA VAL A 58 -13.54 -1.27 -0.24
C VAL A 58 -13.98 -2.70 0.10
N PHE A 59 -14.25 -3.50 -0.92
CA PHE A 59 -14.62 -4.90 -0.75
C PHE A 59 -13.41 -5.69 -0.26
N LEU A 60 -13.58 -6.39 0.88
CA LEU A 60 -12.54 -7.20 1.51
C LEU A 60 -12.76 -8.67 1.15
N HIS A 61 -11.67 -9.38 0.83
CA HIS A 61 -11.67 -10.83 0.67
C HIS A 61 -10.98 -11.46 1.89
N PRO A 62 -11.62 -12.40 2.60
CA PRO A 62 -10.98 -13.07 3.72
C PRO A 62 -9.80 -13.92 3.23
N LEU A 63 -8.73 -13.93 4.01
CA LEU A 63 -7.62 -14.85 3.78
C LEU A 63 -7.98 -16.24 4.35
N PRO A 64 -7.56 -17.34 3.71
CA PRO A 64 -7.77 -18.68 4.27
C PRO A 64 -7.07 -18.90 5.61
N ARG A 65 -5.98 -18.16 5.86
CA ARG A 65 -5.24 -18.12 7.12
C ARG A 65 -4.73 -16.70 7.36
N ASP A 66 -4.82 -16.26 8.61
CA ASP A 66 -4.28 -14.97 9.03
C ASP A 66 -2.76 -14.91 8.83
N ILE A 67 -2.27 -13.77 8.36
CA ILE A 67 -0.84 -13.50 8.23
C ILE A 67 -0.41 -12.72 9.47
N PRO A 68 0.42 -13.29 10.36
CA PRO A 68 0.92 -12.56 11.51
C PRO A 68 1.87 -11.46 11.05
N LEU A 69 1.65 -10.24 11.53
CA LEU A 69 2.48 -9.08 11.21
C LEU A 69 3.39 -8.75 12.40
N TYR A 70 4.68 -8.60 12.12
CA TYR A 70 5.70 -8.28 13.12
C TYR A 70 6.41 -6.98 12.73
N ASN A 71 6.82 -6.21 13.74
CA ASN A 71 7.67 -5.05 13.54
C ASN A 71 9.13 -5.50 13.35
N ILE A 72 10.02 -4.57 12.99
CA ILE A 72 11.43 -4.88 12.71
C ILE A 72 12.19 -5.45 13.92
N ASP A 73 11.74 -5.13 15.14
CA ASP A 73 12.27 -5.66 16.40
C ASP A 73 11.72 -7.05 16.77
N GLY A 74 10.88 -7.64 15.90
CA GLY A 74 10.25 -8.94 16.11
C GLY A 74 9.01 -8.93 17.00
N SER A 75 8.62 -7.77 17.55
CA SER A 75 7.37 -7.64 18.31
C SER A 75 6.16 -7.79 17.39
N LYS A 76 5.02 -8.29 17.92
CA LYS A 76 3.76 -8.33 17.16
C LYS A 76 3.31 -6.90 16.85
N ASN A 77 2.84 -6.69 15.63
CA ASN A 77 2.25 -5.42 15.24
C ASN A 77 0.98 -5.16 16.07
N THR A 78 0.84 -3.96 16.61
CA THR A 78 -0.28 -3.59 17.50
C THR A 78 -1.62 -3.54 16.77
N ALA A 79 -1.61 -3.40 15.44
CA ALA A 79 -2.81 -3.49 14.61
C ALA A 79 -3.33 -4.94 14.46
N GLY A 80 -2.54 -5.92 14.88
CA GLY A 80 -2.85 -7.35 14.81
C GLY A 80 -2.42 -8.00 13.49
N SER A 81 -2.89 -9.22 13.27
CA SER A 81 -2.65 -9.97 12.04
C SER A 81 -3.45 -9.40 10.85
N ILE A 82 -2.98 -9.68 9.64
CA ILE A 82 -3.71 -9.41 8.42
C ILE A 82 -4.66 -10.57 8.16
N THR A 83 -5.95 -10.27 8.12
CA THR A 83 -7.02 -11.27 7.99
C THR A 83 -7.73 -11.21 6.62
N HIS A 84 -7.51 -10.14 5.86
CA HIS A 84 -8.16 -9.90 4.58
C HIS A 84 -7.19 -9.28 3.57
N PHE A 85 -7.47 -9.47 2.28
CA PHE A 85 -6.83 -8.76 1.18
C PHE A 85 -7.85 -7.98 0.34
N VAL A 86 -7.36 -7.09 -0.50
CA VAL A 86 -8.15 -6.34 -1.48
C VAL A 86 -7.56 -6.53 -2.87
N ARG A 87 -8.38 -6.36 -3.90
CA ARG A 87 -7.93 -6.31 -5.30
C ARG A 87 -8.21 -4.92 -5.86
N LEU A 88 -7.15 -4.14 -6.02
CA LEU A 88 -7.18 -2.79 -6.56
C LEU A 88 -6.03 -2.69 -7.55
N GLN A 89 -6.26 -2.01 -8.67
CA GLN A 89 -5.17 -1.58 -9.54
C GLN A 89 -4.52 -0.35 -8.90
N LEU A 90 -3.21 -0.37 -8.75
CA LEU A 90 -2.42 0.75 -8.27
C LEU A 90 -1.80 1.47 -9.47
N SER A 91 -1.81 2.80 -9.45
CA SER A 91 -1.14 3.59 -10.48
C SER A 91 -0.37 4.73 -9.85
N MET A 92 0.87 4.92 -10.29
CA MET A 92 1.82 5.88 -9.73
C MET A 92 2.65 6.49 -10.87
N GLY A 93 2.41 7.77 -11.18
CA GLY A 93 2.92 8.33 -12.44
C GLY A 93 2.39 7.52 -13.64
N ASP A 94 3.31 7.07 -14.49
CA ASP A 94 3.00 6.22 -15.64
C ASP A 94 3.05 4.71 -15.32
N TYR A 95 3.45 4.35 -14.09
CA TYR A 95 3.48 2.97 -13.63
C TYR A 95 2.08 2.48 -13.21
N VAL A 96 1.77 1.23 -13.55
CA VAL A 96 0.53 0.54 -13.19
C VAL A 96 0.85 -0.88 -12.71
N GLU A 97 0.27 -1.25 -11.58
CA GLU A 97 0.32 -2.59 -10.96
C GLU A 97 -1.09 -3.16 -10.76
#